data_AF-A0A7C7H2V0-F1
#
_entry.id   AF-A0A7C7H2V0-F1
#
_cell.length_a   1.000
_cell.length_b   1.000
_cell.length_c   1.000
_cell.angle_alpha   90.00
_cell.angle_beta   90.00
_cell.angle_gamma   90.00
#
_symmetry.space_group_name_H-M   'P 1'
#
loop_
_entity.id
_entity.type
_entity.pdbx_description
1 polymer ?
#
loop_
_entity_poly.entity_id
_entity_poly.type
_entity_poly.pdbx_seq_one_letter_code
_entity_poly.pdbx_strand_id
1 'polypeptide(L)'
;MILLHNALLRRIILFLILCTHLFADNKYPIIFVHGFMGWGPDEMAGYKYWGGKNDIINYLKEQGFEVYTASVGPVSSNWDRAVELFYQIKGGQVDYGQDHAKTFGLIQKPEAKNFPGLYPDWDQSHPIHIIGHSMGGQTARMLQYLLESVFYLEEEKEQPEESTLLGYVHTGWITSITTISTPHNGTTLSDIITKGIPFLQDVMGVAAVVGNDFYDFDLQQWGFEKRGEETWAAYFRRMREHKAWGTRNMCAWDISLEGARTLNTLAPVSSNIYYFSYATSNTRLDSASGFHVPHKSMNLILRANAR
;
A
#
# COMPACT_ATOMS: atom_id res chain seq x y z
N MET A 1 41.97 -22.16 -43.03
CA MET A 1 41.90 -20.74 -42.60
C MET A 1 40.47 -20.22 -42.46
N ILE A 2 39.54 -20.55 -43.37
CA ILE A 2 38.14 -20.06 -43.37
C ILE A 2 37.29 -20.59 -42.18
N LEU A 3 37.50 -21.84 -41.76
CA LEU A 3 36.75 -22.47 -40.64
C LEU A 3 37.03 -21.85 -39.26
N LEU A 4 38.27 -21.39 -39.00
CA LEU A 4 38.63 -20.71 -37.75
C LEU A 4 38.00 -19.31 -37.65
N HIS A 5 37.85 -18.63 -38.80
CA HIS A 5 37.25 -17.30 -38.86
C HIS A 5 35.76 -17.33 -38.49
N ASN A 6 35.03 -18.36 -38.94
CA ASN A 6 33.61 -18.56 -38.61
C ASN A 6 33.36 -18.90 -37.13
N ALA A 7 34.28 -19.63 -36.48
CA ALA A 7 34.18 -19.94 -35.06
C ALA A 7 34.43 -18.71 -34.17
N LEU A 8 35.40 -17.85 -34.56
CA LEU A 8 35.68 -16.60 -33.87
C LEU A 8 34.51 -15.61 -34.04
N LEU A 9 33.97 -15.48 -35.25
CA LEU A 9 32.82 -14.63 -35.54
C LEU A 9 31.58 -15.08 -34.74
N ARG A 10 31.30 -16.39 -34.66
CA ARG A 10 30.22 -16.92 -33.81
C ARG A 10 30.42 -16.61 -32.33
N ARG A 11 31.64 -16.69 -31.82
CA ARG A 11 31.96 -16.36 -30.42
C ARG A 11 31.80 -14.87 -30.12
N ILE A 12 32.20 -14.01 -31.05
CA ILE A 12 31.99 -12.55 -30.95
C ILE A 12 30.50 -12.21 -31.00
N ILE A 13 29.73 -12.84 -31.89
CA ILE A 13 28.27 -12.66 -31.96
C ILE A 13 27.60 -13.17 -30.69
N LEU A 14 27.98 -14.34 -30.16
CA LEU A 14 27.48 -14.84 -28.87
C LEU A 14 27.85 -13.91 -27.72
N PHE A 15 29.06 -13.35 -27.72
CA PHE A 15 29.50 -12.39 -26.71
C PHE A 15 28.71 -11.08 -26.80
N LEU A 16 28.45 -10.57 -28.01
CA LEU A 16 27.62 -9.36 -28.21
C LEU A 16 26.14 -9.59 -27.85
N ILE A 17 25.59 -10.79 -28.11
CA ILE A 17 24.23 -11.18 -27.69
C ILE A 17 24.17 -11.34 -26.15
N LEU A 18 25.23 -11.84 -25.52
CA LEU A 18 25.33 -11.99 -24.06
C LEU A 18 25.68 -10.66 -23.35
N CYS A 19 26.26 -9.70 -24.07
CA CYS A 19 26.61 -8.35 -23.60
C CYS A 19 25.61 -7.28 -24.02
N THR A 20 24.35 -7.65 -24.29
CA THR A 20 23.29 -6.63 -24.25
C THR A 20 23.14 -6.20 -22.80
N HIS A 21 23.86 -5.16 -22.42
CA HIS A 21 23.55 -4.39 -21.23
C HIS A 21 22.11 -3.91 -21.38
N LEU A 22 21.20 -4.51 -20.63
CA LEU A 22 19.84 -3.99 -20.46
C LEU A 22 20.01 -2.66 -19.72
N PHE A 23 20.06 -1.57 -20.49
CA PHE A 23 19.96 -0.24 -19.92
C PHE A 23 18.50 0.00 -19.55
N ALA A 24 18.26 0.51 -18.34
CA ALA A 24 16.94 0.98 -17.97
C ALA A 24 16.61 2.22 -18.81
N ASP A 25 15.46 2.22 -19.48
CA ASP A 25 15.00 3.36 -20.29
C ASP A 25 14.68 4.59 -19.45
N ASN A 26 14.48 4.44 -18.14
CA ASN A 26 14.23 5.53 -17.20
C ASN A 26 14.88 5.27 -15.83
N LYS A 27 14.91 6.33 -15.01
CA LYS A 27 15.37 6.31 -13.62
C LYS A 27 14.32 6.88 -12.66
N TYR A 28 13.04 6.70 -13.00
CA TYR A 28 11.95 7.25 -12.20
C TYR A 28 11.95 6.70 -10.77
N PRO A 29 11.63 7.51 -9.74
CA PRO A 29 11.64 7.06 -8.36
C PRO A 29 10.69 5.88 -8.10
N ILE A 30 11.05 5.04 -7.14
CA ILE A 30 10.24 3.89 -6.72
C ILE A 30 9.62 4.18 -5.35
N ILE A 31 8.29 4.17 -5.27
CA ILE A 31 7.55 4.31 -4.01
C ILE A 31 7.11 2.94 -3.52
N PHE A 32 7.60 2.54 -2.36
CA PHE A 32 7.19 1.31 -1.68
C PHE A 32 5.99 1.56 -0.77
N VAL A 33 4.94 0.76 -0.93
CA VAL A 33 3.66 0.89 -0.21
C VAL A 33 3.34 -0.40 0.52
N HIS A 34 3.40 -0.36 1.86
CA HIS A 34 3.11 -1.53 2.68
C HIS A 34 1.61 -1.88 2.68
N GLY A 35 1.28 -3.09 3.10
CA GLY A 35 -0.09 -3.58 3.17
C GLY A 35 -0.75 -3.38 4.53
N PHE A 36 -1.80 -4.19 4.74
CA PHE A 36 -2.48 -4.32 6.03
C PHE A 36 -1.45 -4.58 7.13
N MET A 37 -1.56 -3.84 8.22
CA MET A 37 -0.67 -3.96 9.37
C MET A 37 0.81 -3.68 9.09
N GLY A 38 1.13 -2.95 8.03
CA GLY A 38 2.48 -2.44 7.81
C GLY A 38 2.76 -1.14 8.55
N TRP A 39 4.01 -0.74 8.56
CA TRP A 39 4.51 0.40 9.30
C TRP A 39 5.62 1.11 8.52
N GLY A 40 5.89 2.36 8.88
CA GLY A 40 6.91 3.21 8.32
C GLY A 40 8.33 2.89 8.81
N PRO A 41 9.34 3.59 8.26
CA PRO A 41 10.74 3.34 8.58
C PRO A 41 11.14 3.68 10.03
N ASP A 42 10.39 4.57 10.69
CA ASP A 42 10.68 5.09 12.03
C ASP A 42 9.97 4.31 13.15
N GLU A 43 9.19 3.29 12.79
CA GLU A 43 8.41 2.46 13.72
C GLU A 43 9.08 1.10 14.00
N MET A 44 8.48 0.31 14.88
CA MET A 44 8.86 -1.07 15.21
C MET A 44 10.32 -1.22 15.67
N ALA A 45 10.86 -0.21 16.35
CA ALA A 45 12.23 -0.17 16.88
C ALA A 45 13.31 -0.52 15.82
N GLY A 46 13.10 -0.06 14.58
CA GLY A 46 14.03 -0.26 13.47
C GLY A 46 13.88 -1.58 12.73
N TYR A 47 12.95 -2.46 13.12
CA TYR A 47 12.60 -3.63 12.33
C TYR A 47 11.83 -3.20 11.08
N LYS A 48 12.40 -3.36 9.90
CA LYS A 48 11.87 -2.78 8.66
C LYS A 48 10.75 -3.64 8.08
N TYR A 49 9.65 -3.04 7.66
CA TYR A 49 8.63 -3.76 6.87
C TYR A 49 9.26 -4.37 5.60
N TRP A 50 10.09 -3.57 4.93
CA TRP A 50 10.81 -3.94 3.72
C TRP A 50 12.19 -4.55 4.03
N GLY A 51 12.18 -5.80 4.49
CA GLY A 51 13.39 -6.61 4.67
C GLY A 51 13.64 -7.13 6.08
N GLY A 52 12.80 -6.76 7.05
CA GLY A 52 12.90 -7.21 8.43
C GLY A 52 14.16 -6.69 9.10
N LYS A 53 15.11 -7.58 9.38
CA LYS A 53 16.44 -7.22 9.89
C LYS A 53 17.38 -6.67 8.82
N ASN A 54 17.06 -6.89 7.55
CA ASN A 54 17.78 -6.32 6.42
C ASN A 54 17.04 -5.06 5.97
N ASP A 55 17.78 -4.05 5.54
CA ASP A 55 17.20 -2.83 4.98
C ASP A 55 17.25 -2.89 3.44
N ILE A 56 16.17 -3.41 2.83
CA ILE A 56 16.09 -3.51 1.36
C ILE A 56 16.06 -2.12 0.73
N ILE A 57 15.46 -1.13 1.40
CA ILE A 57 15.34 0.23 0.89
C ILE A 57 16.72 0.87 0.82
N ASN A 58 17.51 0.78 1.89
CA ASN A 58 18.88 1.29 1.89
C ASN A 58 19.76 0.54 0.89
N TYR A 59 19.64 -0.79 0.78
CA TYR A 59 20.35 -1.55 -0.23
C TYR A 59 20.06 -1.05 -1.65
N LEU A 60 18.79 -0.81 -2.00
CA LEU A 60 18.42 -0.28 -3.33
C LEU A 60 19.00 1.13 -3.55
N LYS A 61 19.00 1.99 -2.54
CA LYS A 61 19.64 3.31 -2.61
C LYS A 61 21.15 3.21 -2.87
N GLU A 62 21.84 2.30 -2.19
CA GLU A 62 23.26 2.03 -2.40
C GLU A 62 23.56 1.49 -3.81
N GLN A 63 22.60 0.80 -4.43
CA GLN A 63 22.68 0.38 -5.84
C GLN A 63 22.35 1.51 -6.83
N GLY A 64 22.06 2.73 -6.36
CA GLY A 64 21.81 3.91 -7.19
C GLY A 64 20.36 4.10 -7.64
N PHE A 65 19.41 3.40 -7.03
CA PHE A 65 17.98 3.64 -7.26
C PHE A 65 17.47 4.75 -6.34
N GLU A 66 16.66 5.65 -6.88
CA GLU A 66 15.90 6.60 -6.07
C GLU A 66 14.65 5.92 -5.52
N VAL A 67 14.60 5.72 -4.20
CA VAL A 67 13.57 4.90 -3.55
C VAL A 67 13.04 5.60 -2.30
N TYR A 68 11.72 5.60 -2.15
CA TYR A 68 11.01 6.12 -0.99
C TYR A 68 10.08 5.05 -0.39
N THR A 69 9.76 5.21 0.89
CA THR A 69 8.82 4.34 1.60
C THR A 69 7.70 5.20 2.15
N ALA A 70 6.47 4.89 1.75
CA ALA A 70 5.27 5.51 2.31
C ALA A 70 4.85 4.77 3.60
N SER A 71 4.29 5.51 4.54
CA SER A 71 3.74 5.02 5.82
C SER A 71 2.26 5.39 5.89
N VAL A 72 1.41 4.58 5.29
CA VAL A 72 -0.03 4.86 5.14
C VAL A 72 -0.84 4.06 6.16
N GLY A 73 -2.06 4.50 6.46
CA GLY A 73 -2.97 3.88 7.42
C GLY A 73 -2.97 2.34 7.39
N PRO A 74 -2.38 1.64 8.37
CA PRO A 74 -2.26 0.18 8.36
C PRO A 74 -3.59 -0.57 8.35
N VAL A 75 -4.64 0.10 8.85
CA VAL A 75 -6.00 -0.47 8.95
C VAL A 75 -7.07 0.42 8.30
N SER A 76 -6.69 1.58 7.76
CA SER A 76 -7.58 2.48 7.00
C SER A 76 -8.06 1.83 5.69
N SER A 77 -9.09 2.41 5.05
CA SER A 77 -9.54 1.99 3.73
C SER A 77 -8.49 2.26 2.64
N ASN A 78 -8.61 1.61 1.49
CA ASN A 78 -7.81 1.90 0.31
C ASN A 78 -8.02 3.33 -0.19
N TRP A 79 -9.21 3.92 -0.05
CA TRP A 79 -9.44 5.34 -0.37
C TRP A 79 -8.59 6.23 0.53
N ASP A 80 -8.74 6.10 1.85
CA ASP A 80 -8.01 6.91 2.83
C ASP A 80 -6.49 6.74 2.64
N ARG A 81 -6.02 5.50 2.48
CA ARG A 81 -4.61 5.18 2.24
C ARG A 81 -4.09 5.76 0.92
N ALA A 82 -4.91 5.82 -0.14
CA ALA A 82 -4.51 6.38 -1.42
C ALA A 82 -4.39 7.91 -1.36
N VAL A 83 -5.32 8.57 -0.66
CA VAL A 83 -5.23 10.01 -0.37
C VAL A 83 -3.97 10.30 0.45
N GLU A 84 -3.73 9.55 1.52
CA GLU A 84 -2.52 9.68 2.34
C GLU A 84 -1.25 9.45 1.52
N LEU A 85 -1.23 8.42 0.68
CA LEU A 85 -0.11 8.13 -0.21
C LEU A 85 0.18 9.30 -1.15
N PHE A 86 -0.84 9.90 -1.75
CA PHE A 86 -0.68 11.06 -2.61
C PHE A 86 0.03 12.21 -1.89
N TYR A 87 -0.48 12.61 -0.72
CA TYR A 87 0.08 13.73 0.04
C TYR A 87 1.42 13.40 0.68
N GLN A 88 1.72 12.15 1.01
CA GLN A 88 3.06 11.74 1.43
C GLN A 88 4.07 11.86 0.29
N ILE A 89 3.69 11.53 -0.94
CA ILE A 89 4.59 11.68 -2.10
C ILE A 89 4.71 13.16 -2.47
N LYS A 90 3.59 13.82 -2.78
CA LYS A 90 3.55 15.19 -3.31
C LYS A 90 3.86 16.27 -2.27
N GLY A 91 3.55 16.00 -1.00
CA GLY A 91 3.53 16.99 0.06
C GLY A 91 2.19 17.73 0.17
N GLY A 92 1.98 18.36 1.31
CA GLY A 92 0.78 19.14 1.64
C GLY A 92 -0.11 18.50 2.70
N GLN A 93 -1.19 19.21 3.00
CA GLN A 93 -2.22 18.82 3.94
C GLN A 93 -3.12 17.76 3.31
N VAL A 94 -3.23 16.58 3.95
CA VAL A 94 -4.18 15.54 3.56
C VAL A 94 -5.60 16.09 3.53
N ASP A 95 -6.30 15.79 2.44
CA ASP A 95 -7.70 16.11 2.20
C ASP A 95 -8.43 14.85 1.69
N TYR A 96 -9.21 14.20 2.56
CA TYR A 96 -9.95 12.97 2.24
C TYR A 96 -11.13 13.17 1.29
N GLY A 97 -11.44 14.43 0.91
CA GLY A 97 -12.63 14.79 0.13
C GLY A 97 -13.81 15.10 1.04
N GLN A 98 -14.57 16.15 0.70
CA GLN A 98 -15.69 16.61 1.51
C GLN A 98 -16.81 15.57 1.58
N ASP A 99 -17.19 15.00 0.44
CA ASP A 99 -18.31 14.05 0.38
C ASP A 99 -17.98 12.71 1.03
N HIS A 100 -16.76 12.23 0.85
CA HIS A 100 -16.26 11.04 1.52
C HIS A 100 -16.21 11.25 3.04
N ALA A 101 -15.64 12.38 3.48
CA ALA A 101 -15.58 12.72 4.90
C ALA A 101 -16.97 12.86 5.52
N LYS A 102 -17.93 13.49 4.81
CA LYS A 102 -19.31 13.64 5.27
C LYS A 102 -20.04 12.29 5.35
N THR A 103 -19.88 11.43 4.35
CA THR A 103 -20.49 10.09 4.29
C THR A 103 -20.06 9.22 5.47
N PHE A 104 -18.77 9.23 5.81
CA PHE A 104 -18.22 8.36 6.86
C PHE A 104 -18.06 9.05 8.22
N GLY A 105 -18.22 10.38 8.29
CA GLY A 105 -18.02 11.18 9.49
C GLY A 105 -16.55 11.32 9.87
N LEU A 106 -15.67 11.55 8.88
CA LEU A 106 -14.24 11.77 9.06
C LEU A 106 -13.94 13.25 9.34
N ILE A 107 -12.79 13.51 9.96
CA ILE A 107 -12.11 14.80 9.84
C ILE A 107 -11.52 14.85 8.43
N GLN A 108 -12.05 15.72 7.57
CA GLN A 108 -11.64 15.82 6.16
C GLN A 108 -10.14 16.15 6.01
N LYS A 109 -9.63 17.08 6.84
CA LYS A 109 -8.24 17.56 6.83
C LYS A 109 -7.66 17.48 8.24
N PRO A 110 -7.20 16.31 8.73
CA PRO A 110 -6.64 16.21 10.06
C PRO A 110 -5.28 16.93 10.12
N GLU A 111 -5.13 17.85 11.06
CA GLU A 111 -3.95 18.73 11.17
C GLU A 111 -2.62 17.97 11.28
N ALA A 112 -2.63 16.79 11.93
CA ALA A 112 -1.45 15.93 12.08
C ALA A 112 -0.95 15.34 10.75
N LYS A 113 -1.75 15.35 9.68
CA LYS A 113 -1.40 14.76 8.37
C LYS A 113 -1.05 15.83 7.35
N ASN A 114 0.00 16.60 7.64
CA ASN A 114 0.60 17.55 6.72
C ASN A 114 2.05 17.14 6.43
N PHE A 115 2.35 16.81 5.18
CA PHE A 115 3.61 16.19 4.81
C PHE A 115 4.51 17.16 4.02
N PRO A 116 5.83 17.11 4.22
CA PRO A 116 6.77 17.87 3.38
C PRO A 116 6.82 17.36 1.93
N GLY A 117 6.42 16.10 1.70
CA GLY A 117 6.50 15.41 0.42
C GLY A 117 7.81 14.64 0.27
N LEU A 118 7.71 13.36 -0.03
CA LEU A 118 8.85 12.49 -0.34
C LEU A 118 9.45 12.85 -1.70
N TYR A 119 8.61 13.28 -2.65
CA TYR A 119 8.99 13.71 -3.99
C TYR A 119 8.08 14.86 -4.47
N PRO A 120 8.30 16.10 -4.00
CA PRO A 120 7.39 17.23 -4.29
C PRO A 120 7.29 17.61 -5.77
N ASP A 121 8.31 17.29 -6.56
CA ASP A 121 8.32 17.51 -8.01
C ASP A 121 7.44 16.52 -8.78
N TRP A 122 6.86 15.52 -8.10
CA TRP A 122 6.01 14.49 -8.71
C TRP A 122 4.91 15.08 -9.60
N ASP A 123 5.00 14.81 -10.89
CA ASP A 123 4.02 15.20 -11.90
C ASP A 123 4.14 14.29 -13.15
N GLN A 124 3.52 14.69 -14.27
CA GLN A 124 3.59 13.92 -15.52
C GLN A 124 4.99 13.87 -16.15
N SER A 125 5.83 14.89 -15.94
CA SER A 125 7.21 14.93 -16.41
C SER A 125 8.18 14.22 -15.45
N HIS A 126 7.75 14.03 -14.22
CA HIS A 126 8.48 13.37 -13.13
C HIS A 126 7.67 12.19 -12.56
N PRO A 127 7.32 11.18 -13.38
CA PRO A 127 6.45 10.11 -12.93
C PRO A 127 7.18 9.15 -11.98
N ILE A 128 6.42 8.25 -11.34
CA ILE A 128 6.95 7.28 -10.37
C ILE A 128 6.59 5.84 -10.73
N HIS A 129 7.33 4.90 -10.17
CA HIS A 129 6.94 3.49 -10.06
C HIS A 129 6.40 3.22 -8.66
N ILE A 130 5.36 2.40 -8.54
CA ILE A 130 4.81 1.99 -7.24
C ILE A 130 5.01 0.47 -7.05
N ILE A 131 5.56 0.07 -5.91
CA ILE A 131 5.62 -1.33 -5.48
C ILE A 131 4.75 -1.50 -4.23
N GLY A 132 3.60 -2.17 -4.41
CA GLY A 132 2.64 -2.45 -3.34
C GLY A 132 2.71 -3.90 -2.88
N HIS A 133 2.98 -4.14 -1.59
CA HIS A 133 2.85 -5.48 -1.00
C HIS A 133 1.49 -5.63 -0.31
N SER A 134 0.86 -6.81 -0.46
CA SER A 134 -0.43 -7.12 0.15
C SER A 134 -1.47 -6.03 -0.19
N MET A 135 -2.18 -5.45 0.78
CA MET A 135 -3.14 -4.37 0.56
C MET A 135 -2.53 -3.12 -0.11
N GLY A 136 -1.21 -2.91 -0.02
CA GLY A 136 -0.52 -1.80 -0.68
C GLY A 136 -0.71 -1.81 -2.21
N GLY A 137 -0.88 -2.98 -2.82
CA GLY A 137 -1.20 -3.07 -4.25
C GLY A 137 -2.64 -2.64 -4.59
N GLN A 138 -3.61 -2.85 -3.70
CA GLN A 138 -4.95 -2.27 -3.87
C GLN A 138 -4.93 -0.75 -3.65
N THR A 139 -4.13 -0.26 -2.69
CA THR A 139 -3.93 1.16 -2.45
C THR A 139 -3.32 1.85 -3.67
N ALA A 140 -2.32 1.24 -4.32
CA ALA A 140 -1.72 1.77 -5.55
C ALA A 140 -2.74 1.89 -6.70
N ARG A 141 -3.61 0.90 -6.85
CA ARG A 141 -4.71 0.93 -7.84
C ARG A 141 -5.79 1.95 -7.49
N MET A 142 -6.09 2.13 -6.21
CA MET A 142 -6.99 3.18 -5.77
C MET A 142 -6.39 4.56 -6.07
N LEU A 143 -5.10 4.79 -5.78
CA LEU A 143 -4.42 6.03 -6.12
C LEU A 143 -4.46 6.31 -7.62
N GLN A 144 -4.23 5.30 -8.47
CA GLN A 144 -4.41 5.45 -9.90
C GLN A 144 -5.82 5.95 -10.23
N TYR A 145 -6.86 5.30 -9.71
CA TYR A 145 -8.25 5.70 -9.95
C TYR A 145 -8.52 7.15 -9.52
N LEU A 146 -8.00 7.56 -8.37
CA LEU A 146 -8.13 8.94 -7.88
C LEU A 146 -7.41 9.94 -8.80
N LEU A 147 -6.20 9.62 -9.27
CA LEU A 147 -5.43 10.47 -10.19
C LEU A 147 -6.09 10.58 -11.58
N GLU A 148 -6.83 9.56 -12.02
CA GLU A 148 -7.45 9.53 -13.35
C GLU A 148 -8.92 9.98 -13.35
N SER A 149 -9.42 10.48 -12.22
CA SER A 149 -10.82 10.88 -12.03
C SER A 149 -10.94 12.33 -11.54
N VAL A 150 -12.13 12.93 -11.74
CA VAL A 150 -12.54 14.18 -11.09
C VAL A 150 -13.76 13.87 -10.23
N PHE A 151 -13.73 14.33 -8.99
CA PHE A 151 -14.83 14.20 -8.03
C PHE A 151 -15.49 15.56 -7.83
N TYR A 152 -16.79 15.56 -7.58
CA TYR A 152 -17.63 16.75 -7.50
C TYR A 152 -18.35 16.79 -6.14
N LEU A 153 -18.45 17.97 -5.52
CA LEU A 153 -19.07 18.17 -4.19
C LEU A 153 -20.60 17.99 -4.18
N GLU A 154 -21.22 18.20 -5.34
CA GLU A 154 -22.63 17.93 -5.63
C GLU A 154 -22.71 17.61 -7.12
N GLU A 155 -23.07 16.38 -7.49
CA GLU A 155 -23.11 15.93 -8.89
C GLU A 155 -23.96 16.85 -9.77
N GLU A 156 -25.06 17.42 -9.24
CA GLU A 156 -25.92 18.32 -10.00
C GLU A 156 -25.33 19.71 -10.28
N LYS A 157 -24.33 20.14 -9.49
CA LYS A 157 -23.72 21.47 -9.61
C LYS A 157 -22.43 21.46 -10.43
N GLU A 158 -21.92 20.28 -10.79
CA GLU A 158 -20.65 20.10 -11.51
C GLU A 158 -19.48 20.89 -10.89
N GLN A 159 -19.52 21.13 -9.57
CA GLN A 159 -18.45 21.81 -8.84
C GLN A 159 -17.40 20.79 -8.38
N PRO A 160 -16.16 20.80 -8.93
CA PRO A 160 -15.13 19.86 -8.53
C PRO A 160 -14.75 20.02 -7.06
N GLU A 161 -14.25 18.94 -6.46
CA GLU A 161 -13.55 18.96 -5.17
C GLU A 161 -12.41 19.98 -5.18
N GLU A 162 -12.19 20.68 -4.07
CA GLU A 162 -11.10 21.66 -3.96
C GLU A 162 -9.73 21.00 -3.72
N SER A 163 -9.74 19.73 -3.30
CA SER A 163 -8.54 18.92 -3.10
C SER A 163 -7.69 18.85 -4.37
N THR A 164 -6.37 19.02 -4.20
CA THR A 164 -5.42 18.88 -5.31
C THR A 164 -5.51 17.52 -5.99
N LEU A 165 -5.78 16.45 -5.23
CA LEU A 165 -5.93 15.11 -5.78
C LEU A 165 -7.29 14.91 -6.46
N LEU A 166 -8.38 15.29 -5.78
CA LEU A 166 -9.73 14.88 -6.18
C LEU A 166 -10.39 15.82 -7.20
N GLY A 167 -9.93 17.07 -7.31
CA GLY A 167 -10.50 18.08 -8.21
C GLY A 167 -9.93 18.09 -9.63
N TYR A 168 -8.87 17.31 -9.90
CA TYR A 168 -8.10 17.42 -11.14
C TYR A 168 -7.63 16.05 -11.65
N VAL A 169 -7.50 15.93 -12.97
CA VAL A 169 -6.89 14.75 -13.61
C VAL A 169 -5.37 14.90 -13.65
N HIS A 170 -4.68 13.83 -13.24
CA HIS A 170 -3.23 13.70 -13.09
C HIS A 170 -2.68 12.50 -13.89
N THR A 171 -3.21 12.28 -15.09
CA THR A 171 -2.80 11.17 -15.96
C THR A 171 -1.29 11.21 -16.24
N GLY A 172 -0.66 10.04 -16.21
CA GLY A 172 0.77 9.88 -16.52
C GLY A 172 1.72 10.14 -15.35
N TRP A 173 1.20 10.44 -14.15
CA TRP A 173 2.01 10.60 -12.94
C TRP A 173 2.55 9.25 -12.41
N ILE A 174 1.91 8.13 -12.76
CA ILE A 174 2.38 6.77 -12.46
C ILE A 174 2.85 6.11 -13.76
N THR A 175 4.07 5.58 -13.76
CA THR A 175 4.61 4.78 -14.88
C THR A 175 4.31 3.29 -14.72
N SER A 176 4.45 2.75 -13.51
CA SER A 176 4.14 1.34 -13.26
C SER A 176 3.57 1.07 -11.87
N ILE A 177 2.77 0.02 -11.79
CA ILE A 177 2.27 -0.56 -10.54
C ILE A 177 2.70 -2.02 -10.49
N THR A 178 3.57 -2.35 -9.55
CA THR A 178 3.97 -3.72 -9.23
C THR A 178 3.30 -4.16 -7.94
N THR A 179 2.61 -5.29 -7.96
CA THR A 179 1.94 -5.84 -6.79
C THR A 179 2.56 -7.16 -6.36
N ILE A 180 2.70 -7.35 -5.05
CA ILE A 180 3.29 -8.56 -4.46
C ILE A 180 2.33 -9.11 -3.41
N SER A 181 1.82 -10.33 -3.62
CA SER A 181 0.88 -10.98 -2.70
C SER A 181 -0.40 -10.15 -2.43
N THR A 182 -0.80 -9.31 -3.38
CA THR A 182 -1.96 -8.42 -3.24
C THR A 182 -3.28 -9.17 -3.39
N PRO A 183 -4.25 -8.96 -2.47
CA PRO A 183 -5.58 -9.56 -2.56
C PRO A 183 -6.43 -8.82 -3.60
N HIS A 184 -6.08 -8.88 -4.88
CA HIS A 184 -6.81 -8.20 -5.97
C HIS A 184 -8.29 -8.60 -6.05
N ASN A 185 -8.62 -9.84 -5.64
CA ASN A 185 -9.98 -10.35 -5.57
C ASN A 185 -10.45 -10.54 -4.12
N GLY A 186 -9.82 -9.83 -3.18
CA GLY A 186 -10.05 -9.98 -1.76
C GLY A 186 -9.41 -11.24 -1.19
N THR A 187 -9.67 -11.48 0.09
CA THR A 187 -9.25 -12.65 0.84
C THR A 187 -10.41 -13.20 1.64
N THR A 188 -10.56 -14.52 1.71
CA THR A 188 -11.54 -15.17 2.59
C THR A 188 -11.20 -14.99 4.07
N LEU A 189 -10.00 -14.48 4.38
CA LEU A 189 -9.60 -14.09 5.72
C LEU A 189 -10.32 -12.81 6.22
N SER A 190 -10.95 -12.03 5.34
CA SER A 190 -11.61 -10.77 5.72
C SER A 190 -12.72 -10.95 6.75
N ASP A 191 -13.42 -12.10 6.71
CA ASP A 191 -14.47 -12.45 7.67
C ASP A 191 -13.91 -12.70 9.08
N ILE A 192 -12.63 -13.09 9.15
CA ILE A 192 -11.89 -13.24 10.40
C ILE A 192 -11.39 -11.86 10.87
N ILE A 193 -11.02 -10.96 9.95
CA ILE A 193 -10.59 -9.58 10.26
C ILE A 193 -11.76 -8.75 10.79
N THR A 194 -12.97 -8.89 10.23
CA THR A 194 -14.20 -8.22 10.72
C THR A 194 -14.67 -8.76 12.07
N LYS A 195 -14.44 -10.04 12.38
CA LYS A 195 -14.64 -10.62 13.73
C LYS A 195 -13.43 -10.41 14.65
N GLY A 196 -12.41 -9.71 14.13
CA GLY A 196 -11.02 -9.79 14.53
C GLY A 196 -10.48 -8.57 15.28
N ILE A 197 -11.17 -8.14 16.34
CA ILE A 197 -10.58 -7.30 17.41
C ILE A 197 -9.33 -7.91 18.11
N PRO A 198 -8.96 -9.22 18.03
CA PRO A 198 -7.76 -9.75 18.69
C PRO A 198 -6.46 -9.06 18.30
N PHE A 199 -6.35 -8.59 17.06
CA PHE A 199 -5.14 -7.93 16.58
C PHE A 199 -4.82 -6.64 17.37
N LEU A 200 -5.85 -5.87 17.76
CA LEU A 200 -5.67 -4.71 18.62
C LEU A 200 -5.14 -5.14 19.99
N GLN A 201 -5.48 -6.32 20.50
CA GLN A 201 -4.99 -6.81 21.79
C GLN A 201 -3.48 -7.10 21.77
N ASP A 202 -2.96 -7.64 20.67
CA ASP A 202 -1.53 -7.93 20.52
C ASP A 202 -0.72 -6.63 20.46
N VAL A 203 -1.16 -5.64 19.67
CA VAL A 203 -0.49 -4.33 19.61
C VAL A 203 -0.65 -3.55 20.92
N MET A 204 -1.82 -3.62 21.57
CA MET A 204 -2.01 -3.08 22.91
C MET A 204 -1.02 -3.65 23.92
N GLY A 205 -0.79 -4.96 23.88
CA GLY A 205 0.15 -5.65 24.77
C GLY A 205 1.57 -5.15 24.59
N VAL A 206 2.00 -4.96 23.34
CA VAL A 206 3.33 -4.42 23.04
C VAL A 206 3.42 -2.94 23.40
N ALA A 207 2.49 -2.10 22.94
CA ALA A 207 2.47 -0.66 23.22
C ALA A 207 2.42 -0.33 24.72
N ALA A 208 1.74 -1.14 25.53
CA ALA A 208 1.73 -0.99 26.99
C ALA A 208 3.12 -1.16 27.64
N VAL A 209 4.06 -1.84 26.96
CA VAL A 209 5.42 -2.10 27.44
C VAL A 209 6.43 -1.12 26.84
N VAL A 210 6.32 -0.79 25.56
CA VAL A 210 7.31 0.04 24.83
C VAL A 210 6.90 1.50 24.59
N GLY A 211 5.67 1.89 24.88
CA GLY A 211 5.16 3.24 24.61
C GLY A 211 4.59 3.42 23.20
N ASN A 212 4.06 4.61 22.90
CA ASN A 212 3.33 4.89 21.64
C ASN A 212 4.21 5.00 20.41
N ASP A 213 5.48 5.40 20.60
CA ASP A 213 6.40 5.66 19.49
C ASP A 213 6.83 4.36 18.79
N PHE A 214 6.31 3.21 19.25
CA PHE A 214 6.57 1.91 18.66
C PHE A 214 5.73 1.67 17.39
N TYR A 215 4.48 2.13 17.36
CA TYR A 215 3.54 1.83 16.27
C TYR A 215 2.36 2.81 16.28
N ASP A 216 2.08 3.49 15.15
CA ASP A 216 0.90 4.32 14.93
C ASP A 216 -0.12 3.59 14.02
N PHE A 217 -1.40 3.72 14.37
CA PHE A 217 -2.49 3.23 13.53
C PHE A 217 -2.88 4.23 12.42
N ASP A 218 -2.39 5.47 12.49
CA ASP A 218 -2.62 6.54 11.53
C ASP A 218 -4.12 6.79 11.27
N LEU A 219 -4.90 6.83 12.35
CA LEU A 219 -6.36 6.99 12.30
C LEU A 219 -6.83 8.37 12.81
N GLN A 220 -6.01 9.40 12.63
CA GLN A 220 -6.33 10.77 13.05
C GLN A 220 -7.59 11.31 12.37
N GLN A 221 -7.91 10.86 11.15
CA GLN A 221 -9.16 11.20 10.45
C GLN A 221 -10.42 10.68 11.16
N TRP A 222 -10.28 9.66 12.01
CA TRP A 222 -11.35 9.17 12.89
C TRP A 222 -11.33 9.82 14.28
N GLY A 223 -10.46 10.80 14.51
CA GLY A 223 -10.25 11.43 15.81
C GLY A 223 -9.48 10.55 16.80
N PHE A 224 -8.74 9.56 16.32
CA PHE A 224 -7.88 8.72 17.16
C PHE A 224 -6.49 9.32 17.33
N GLU A 225 -6.43 10.35 18.15
CA GLU A 225 -5.20 10.79 18.80
C GLU A 225 -5.33 10.55 20.30
N LYS A 226 -4.25 10.09 20.94
CA LYS A 226 -4.24 9.99 22.40
C LYS A 226 -4.37 11.40 22.97
N ARG A 227 -5.42 11.63 23.75
CA ARG A 227 -5.63 12.92 24.41
C ARG A 227 -4.64 13.07 25.57
N GLY A 228 -4.28 14.30 25.93
CA GLY A 228 -3.23 14.63 26.92
C GLY A 228 -3.11 13.64 28.08
N GLU A 229 -4.00 13.74 29.07
CA GLU A 229 -4.01 12.86 30.26
C GLU A 229 -4.76 11.53 30.05
N GLU A 230 -5.16 11.17 28.82
CA GLU A 230 -5.84 9.89 28.54
C GLU A 230 -4.92 8.72 28.89
N THR A 231 -5.42 7.71 29.60
CA THR A 231 -4.65 6.49 29.84
C THR A 231 -4.61 5.65 28.57
N TRP A 232 -3.58 4.82 28.39
CA TRP A 232 -3.52 3.87 27.27
C TRP A 232 -4.75 2.96 27.20
N ALA A 233 -5.21 2.47 28.35
CA ALA A 233 -6.43 1.67 28.43
C ALA A 233 -7.67 2.42 27.92
N ALA A 234 -7.80 3.71 28.23
CA ALA A 234 -8.91 4.54 27.75
C ALA A 234 -8.81 4.81 26.24
N TYR A 235 -7.63 5.15 25.74
CA TYR A 235 -7.35 5.34 24.31
C TYR A 235 -7.74 4.09 23.51
N PHE A 236 -7.23 2.92 23.92
CA PHE A 236 -7.51 1.67 23.23
C PHE A 236 -8.95 1.20 23.37
N ARG A 237 -9.62 1.48 24.49
CA ARG A 237 -11.06 1.23 24.63
C ARG A 237 -11.85 2.09 23.64
N ARG A 238 -11.56 3.39 23.56
CA ARG A 238 -12.19 4.31 22.61
C ARG A 238 -11.96 3.88 21.17
N MET A 239 -10.74 3.45 20.85
CA MET A 239 -10.42 2.88 19.55
C MET A 239 -11.28 1.64 19.29
N ARG A 240 -11.24 0.63 20.17
CA ARG A 240 -11.97 -0.64 20.03
C ARG A 240 -13.48 -0.50 19.85
N GLU A 241 -14.10 0.41 20.60
CA GLU A 241 -15.57 0.58 20.64
C GLU A 241 -16.11 1.52 19.56
N HIS A 242 -15.24 2.10 18.74
CA HIS A 242 -15.65 3.11 17.77
C HIS A 242 -16.44 2.53 16.60
N LYS A 243 -17.41 3.32 16.12
CA LYS A 243 -18.28 2.95 14.98
C LYS A 243 -17.53 2.71 13.67
N ALA A 244 -16.31 3.25 13.52
CA ALA A 244 -15.52 3.14 12.29
C ALA A 244 -15.31 1.69 11.83
N TRP A 245 -15.14 0.75 12.77
CA TRP A 245 -14.94 -0.67 12.48
C TRP A 245 -16.14 -1.36 11.83
N GLY A 246 -17.34 -0.80 11.99
CA GLY A 246 -18.56 -1.29 11.34
C GLY A 246 -18.85 -0.63 9.99
N THR A 247 -18.02 0.30 9.54
CA THR A 247 -18.23 1.00 8.26
C THR A 247 -17.56 0.26 7.10
N ARG A 248 -17.92 0.68 5.88
CA ARG A 248 -17.22 0.26 4.66
C ARG A 248 -15.93 1.04 4.41
N ASN A 249 -15.61 2.06 5.21
CA ASN A 249 -14.38 2.84 5.09
C ASN A 249 -13.27 2.28 5.99
N MET A 250 -12.99 0.99 5.87
CA MET A 250 -11.97 0.31 6.67
C MET A 250 -11.34 -0.85 5.89
N CYS A 251 -10.09 -1.20 6.18
CA CYS A 251 -9.37 -2.26 5.47
C CYS A 251 -10.13 -3.59 5.43
N ALA A 252 -10.83 -3.94 6.52
CA ALA A 252 -11.57 -5.19 6.64
C ALA A 252 -12.65 -5.35 5.56
N TRP A 253 -13.29 -4.24 5.18
CA TRP A 253 -14.22 -4.21 4.06
C TRP A 253 -13.49 -4.33 2.72
N ASP A 254 -12.47 -3.51 2.49
CA ASP A 254 -11.81 -3.43 1.17
C ASP A 254 -11.04 -4.69 0.75
N ILE A 255 -10.53 -5.45 1.73
CA ILE A 255 -9.86 -6.73 1.48
C ILE A 255 -10.85 -7.90 1.46
N SER A 256 -12.14 -7.67 1.72
CA SER A 256 -13.17 -8.69 1.50
C SER A 256 -13.39 -8.95 0.01
N LEU A 257 -14.05 -10.07 -0.31
CA LEU A 257 -14.39 -10.40 -1.70
C LEU A 257 -15.29 -9.31 -2.33
N GLU A 258 -16.22 -8.76 -1.55
CA GLU A 258 -17.15 -7.72 -2.02
C GLU A 258 -16.44 -6.36 -2.18
N GLY A 259 -15.68 -5.93 -1.18
CA GLY A 259 -14.93 -4.67 -1.25
C GLY A 259 -13.89 -4.66 -2.37
N ALA A 260 -13.14 -5.75 -2.53
CA ALA A 260 -12.17 -5.88 -3.63
C ALA A 260 -12.85 -5.89 -5.00
N ARG A 261 -14.04 -6.50 -5.12
CA ARG A 261 -14.85 -6.45 -6.35
C ARG A 261 -15.32 -5.03 -6.68
N THR A 262 -15.70 -4.24 -5.68
CA THR A 262 -16.02 -2.82 -5.85
C THR A 262 -14.84 -2.06 -6.43
N LEU A 263 -13.64 -2.22 -5.85
CA LEU A 263 -12.42 -1.63 -6.40
C LEU A 263 -12.15 -2.10 -7.84
N ASN A 264 -12.35 -3.38 -8.15
CA ASN A 264 -12.15 -3.89 -9.51
C ASN A 264 -13.12 -3.30 -10.54
N THR A 265 -14.30 -2.85 -10.09
CA THR A 265 -15.28 -2.15 -10.93
C THR A 265 -14.87 -0.68 -11.15
N LEU A 266 -14.38 -0.02 -10.11
CA LEU A 266 -14.04 1.40 -10.13
C LEU A 266 -12.69 1.69 -10.83
N ALA A 267 -11.69 0.83 -10.60
CA ALA A 267 -10.30 1.03 -11.03
C ALA A 267 -9.89 -0.02 -12.07
N PRO A 268 -10.39 0.08 -13.33
CA PRO A 268 -9.86 -0.70 -14.43
C PRO A 268 -8.40 -0.32 -14.71
N VAL A 269 -7.70 -1.17 -15.46
CA VAL A 269 -6.32 -0.89 -15.86
C VAL A 269 -6.28 0.32 -16.80
N SER A 270 -5.30 1.20 -16.59
CA SER A 270 -4.99 2.33 -17.47
C SER A 270 -4.08 1.86 -18.61
N SER A 271 -4.32 2.34 -19.83
CA SER A 271 -3.43 2.04 -20.96
C SER A 271 -2.06 2.69 -20.86
N ASN A 272 -1.89 3.66 -19.95
CA ASN A 272 -0.67 4.44 -19.78
C ASN A 272 0.28 3.89 -18.69
N ILE A 273 -0.11 2.80 -18.02
CA ILE A 273 0.60 2.25 -16.86
C ILE A 273 1.00 0.81 -17.15
N TYR A 274 2.23 0.45 -16.79
CA TYR A 274 2.67 -0.95 -16.78
C TYR A 274 2.25 -1.63 -15.48
N TYR A 275 1.65 -2.83 -15.58
CA TYR A 275 1.23 -3.61 -14.42
C TYR A 275 2.02 -4.91 -14.31
N PHE A 276 2.56 -5.17 -13.11
CA PHE A 276 3.22 -6.42 -12.76
C PHE A 276 2.56 -7.00 -11.52
N SER A 277 2.36 -8.31 -11.47
CA SER A 277 1.82 -8.98 -10.29
C SER A 277 2.59 -10.24 -9.95
N TYR A 278 2.93 -10.38 -8.68
CA TYR A 278 3.62 -11.54 -8.12
C TYR A 278 2.70 -12.25 -7.15
N ALA A 279 2.28 -13.46 -7.52
CA ALA A 279 1.51 -14.34 -6.65
C ALA A 279 2.45 -15.22 -5.81
N THR A 280 2.09 -15.43 -4.55
CA THR A 280 2.84 -16.27 -3.61
C THR A 280 1.96 -17.39 -3.08
N SER A 281 2.50 -18.60 -2.97
CA SER A 281 1.83 -19.73 -2.30
C SER A 281 2.80 -20.41 -1.35
N ASN A 282 2.29 -20.78 -0.18
CA ASN A 282 3.02 -21.59 0.80
C ASN A 282 2.12 -22.66 1.43
N THR A 283 1.18 -23.17 0.63
CA THR A 283 0.32 -24.32 0.97
C THR A 283 0.61 -25.48 0.03
N ARG A 284 0.13 -26.67 0.38
CA ARG A 284 0.16 -27.85 -0.48
C ARG A 284 -1.22 -28.50 -0.50
N LEU A 285 -1.56 -29.15 -1.61
CA LEU A 285 -2.75 -29.96 -1.69
C LEU A 285 -2.61 -31.19 -0.78
N ASP A 286 -3.55 -31.40 0.14
CA ASP A 286 -3.68 -32.63 0.89
C ASP A 286 -4.59 -33.60 0.11
N SER A 287 -4.01 -34.65 -0.45
CA SER A 287 -4.74 -35.59 -1.31
C SER A 287 -5.83 -36.38 -0.57
N ALA A 288 -5.76 -36.47 0.75
CA ALA A 288 -6.76 -37.19 1.54
C ALA A 288 -8.06 -36.37 1.71
N SER A 289 -7.93 -35.06 1.98
CA SER A 289 -9.08 -34.18 2.22
C SER A 289 -9.51 -33.37 0.98
N GLY A 290 -8.62 -33.20 -0.01
CA GLY A 290 -8.83 -32.34 -1.17
C GLY A 290 -8.63 -30.85 -0.88
N PHE A 291 -8.34 -30.47 0.37
CA PHE A 291 -8.08 -29.08 0.77
C PHE A 291 -6.58 -28.74 0.69
N HIS A 292 -6.29 -27.45 0.59
CA HIS A 292 -4.93 -26.97 0.78
C HIS A 292 -4.61 -26.86 2.26
N VAL A 293 -3.42 -27.32 2.66
CA VAL A 293 -2.92 -27.22 4.03
C VAL A 293 -1.59 -26.47 4.07
N PRO A 294 -1.22 -25.84 5.21
CA PRO A 294 0.02 -25.10 5.32
C PRO A 294 1.25 -25.97 5.01
N HIS A 295 2.16 -25.48 4.18
CA HIS A 295 3.43 -26.14 3.97
C HIS A 295 4.30 -26.04 5.23
N LYS A 296 5.24 -26.99 5.42
CA LYS A 296 6.08 -27.07 6.62
C LYS A 296 7.00 -25.86 6.82
N SER A 297 7.31 -25.11 5.76
CA SER A 297 8.09 -23.88 5.82
C SER A 297 7.25 -22.63 6.11
N MET A 298 5.92 -22.71 6.14
CA MET A 298 5.08 -21.57 6.50
C MET A 298 5.33 -21.16 7.95
N ASN A 299 5.44 -19.85 8.20
CA ASN A 299 5.52 -19.28 9.54
C ASN A 299 4.34 -19.76 10.40
N LEU A 300 4.61 -20.18 11.64
CA LEU A 300 3.62 -20.72 12.57
C LEU A 300 2.42 -19.80 12.77
N ILE A 301 2.64 -18.48 12.83
CA ILE A 301 1.59 -17.47 13.02
C ILE A 301 0.56 -17.52 11.87
N LEU A 302 1.01 -17.82 10.65
CA LEU A 302 0.14 -17.83 9.46
C LEU A 302 -0.59 -19.17 9.28
N ARG A 303 -0.14 -20.27 9.92
CA ARG A 303 -0.68 -21.61 9.66
C ARG A 303 -2.14 -21.77 10.07
N ALA A 304 -2.58 -21.05 11.10
CA ALA A 304 -3.96 -21.09 11.55
C ALA A 304 -4.93 -20.54 10.49
N ASN A 305 -4.46 -19.60 9.67
CA ASN A 305 -5.25 -18.88 8.67
C ASN A 305 -5.13 -19.49 7.25
N ALA A 306 -4.39 -20.58 7.09
CA ALA A 306 -4.06 -21.18 5.80
C ALA A 306 -4.60 -22.62 5.66
N ARG A 307 -5.69 -22.93 6.36
CA ARG A 307 -6.45 -24.19 6.31
C ARG A 307 -7.86 -23.94 5.82
#